data_AF-A0A535IVY7-F1
#
_entry.id   AF-A0A535IVY7-F1
#
_cell.length_a   1.000
_cell.length_b   1.000
_cell.length_c   1.000
_cell.angle_alpha   90.00
_cell.angle_beta   90.00
_cell.angle_gamma   90.00
#
_symmetry.space_group_name_H-M   'P 1'
#
loop_
_entity.id
_entity.type
_entity.pdbx_description
1 polymer ?
#
loop_
_entity_poly.entity_id
_entity_poly.type
_entity_poly.pdbx_seq_one_letter_code
_entity_poly.pdbx_strand_id
1 'polypeptide(L)'
;MAAMLNRVADLLEIRGENFFKIRAYREAVRQLDNLTTEVQDLIHEGRLKDVPGIGEAIEKKIVEYVTTGQLEFLLKLEAEVPPALLELTRVPGLGPRTAKDIYDALGILSLDDLEQAAQTHRLLEVRGIKAKTEENILKGIAMLKRTEGRIYFPEAWILADSLLITLRSQAGVVRAEIAGSLRRASETIGEPRSECAPVCKSTCAR
;
A
#
# COMPACT_ATOMS: atom_id res chain seq x y z
N MET A 1 5.04 -0.17 -10.64
CA MET A 1 4.55 1.04 -11.33
C MET A 1 3.29 1.63 -10.70
N ALA A 2 2.18 0.88 -10.57
CA ALA A 2 0.96 1.35 -9.91
C ALA A 2 1.21 1.93 -8.50
N ALA A 3 1.99 1.20 -7.68
CA ALA A 3 2.39 1.67 -6.35
C ALA A 3 3.17 3.01 -6.38
N MET A 4 4.00 3.24 -7.40
CA MET A 4 4.78 4.47 -7.55
C MET A 4 3.85 5.65 -7.88
N LEU A 5 2.93 5.49 -8.84
CA LEU A 5 2.00 6.55 -9.23
C LEU A 5 0.99 6.87 -8.12
N ASN A 6 0.54 5.86 -7.36
CA ASN A 6 -0.26 6.08 -6.15
C ASN A 6 0.50 6.92 -5.14
N ARG A 7 1.77 6.59 -4.89
CA ARG A 7 2.61 7.33 -3.95
C ARG A 7 2.83 8.78 -4.38
N VAL A 8 3.02 9.03 -5.69
CA VAL A 8 3.05 10.39 -6.24
C VAL A 8 1.72 11.12 -5.98
N ALA A 9 0.58 10.47 -6.22
CA ALA A 9 -0.73 11.06 -5.98
C ALA A 9 -0.93 11.42 -4.50
N ASP A 10 -0.50 10.55 -3.58
CA ASP A 10 -0.63 10.75 -2.15
C ASP A 10 0.24 11.92 -1.67
N LEU A 11 1.49 12.03 -2.15
CA LEU A 11 2.38 13.15 -1.84
C LEU A 11 1.85 14.48 -2.40
N LEU A 12 1.26 14.46 -3.60
CA LEU A 12 0.60 15.64 -4.16
C LEU A 12 -0.63 16.07 -3.34
N GLU A 13 -1.39 15.10 -2.81
CA GLU A 13 -2.52 15.38 -1.93
C GLU A 13 -2.06 15.99 -0.59
N ILE A 14 -0.97 15.50 -0.01
CA ILE A 14 -0.33 16.10 1.17
C ILE A 14 0.08 17.55 0.90
N ARG A 15 0.70 17.81 -0.26
CA ARG A 15 1.11 19.17 -0.63
C ARG A 15 -0.10 20.11 -0.81
N GLY A 16 -1.30 19.58 -1.02
CA GLY A 16 -2.46 20.38 -1.38
C GLY A 16 -2.36 20.92 -2.81
N GLU A 17 -1.70 20.17 -3.70
CA GLU A 17 -1.62 20.48 -5.12
C GLU A 17 -3.00 20.38 -5.81
N ASN A 18 -3.04 20.77 -7.08
CA ASN A 18 -4.30 20.85 -7.80
C ASN A 18 -5.03 19.48 -7.87
N PHE A 19 -6.30 19.46 -7.44
CA PHE A 19 -7.19 18.30 -7.48
C PHE A 19 -7.22 17.60 -8.84
N PHE A 20 -7.15 18.35 -9.95
CA PHE A 20 -7.12 17.77 -11.29
C PHE A 20 -5.87 16.93 -11.54
N LYS A 21 -4.70 17.35 -11.03
CA LYS A 21 -3.46 16.58 -11.16
C LYS A 21 -3.55 15.29 -10.34
N ILE A 22 -3.98 15.37 -9.08
CA ILE A 22 -4.13 14.21 -8.19
C ILE A 22 -5.07 13.17 -8.82
N ARG A 23 -6.22 13.65 -9.35
CA ARG A 23 -7.19 12.80 -10.03
C ARG A 23 -6.60 12.15 -11.28
N ALA A 24 -5.79 12.87 -12.06
CA ALA A 24 -5.14 12.31 -13.24
C ALA A 24 -4.17 11.16 -12.89
N TYR A 25 -3.37 11.28 -11.82
CA TYR A 25 -2.51 10.17 -11.37
C TYR A 25 -3.32 8.96 -10.89
N ARG A 26 -4.39 9.19 -10.12
CA ARG A 26 -5.27 8.10 -9.67
C ARG A 26 -6.00 7.41 -10.82
N GLU A 27 -6.39 8.19 -11.84
CA GLU A 27 -6.99 7.62 -13.03
C GLU A 27 -5.97 6.81 -13.83
N ALA A 28 -4.75 7.34 -14.02
CA ALA A 28 -3.67 6.61 -14.68
C ALA A 28 -3.40 5.27 -14.00
N VAL A 29 -3.38 5.21 -12.66
CA VAL A 29 -3.24 3.94 -11.91
C VAL A 29 -4.37 2.97 -12.25
N ARG A 30 -5.63 3.41 -12.19
CA ARG A 30 -6.78 2.55 -12.49
C ARG A 30 -6.72 1.99 -13.90
N GLN A 31 -6.26 2.78 -14.85
CA GLN A 31 -6.19 2.38 -16.25
C GLN A 31 -5.03 1.39 -16.48
N LEU A 32 -3.90 1.60 -15.81
CA LEU A 32 -2.78 0.66 -15.78
C LEU A 32 -3.13 -0.67 -15.10
N ASP A 33 -3.93 -0.66 -14.03
CA ASP A 33 -4.37 -1.88 -13.36
C ASP A 33 -5.37 -2.68 -14.20
N ASN A 34 -6.15 -2.02 -15.06
CA ASN A 34 -7.12 -2.65 -15.96
C ASN A 34 -6.54 -3.01 -17.34
N LEU A 35 -5.27 -2.70 -17.58
CA LEU A 35 -4.62 -2.94 -18.86
C LEU A 35 -4.29 -4.43 -19.02
N THR A 36 -4.81 -5.04 -20.08
CA THR A 36 -4.53 -6.45 -20.43
C THR A 36 -3.19 -6.62 -21.14
N THR A 37 -2.67 -5.54 -21.73
CA THR A 37 -1.42 -5.52 -22.49
C THR A 37 -0.27 -5.05 -21.62
N GLU A 38 0.93 -5.59 -21.84
CA GLU A 38 2.12 -5.14 -21.11
C GLU A 38 2.44 -3.68 -21.43
N VAL A 39 2.78 -2.93 -20.38
CA VAL A 39 3.05 -1.49 -20.50
C VAL A 39 4.33 -1.23 -21.30
N GLN A 40 5.28 -2.18 -21.29
CA GLN A 40 6.52 -2.07 -22.07
C GLN A 40 6.23 -2.03 -23.57
N ASP A 41 5.36 -2.92 -24.06
CA ASP A 41 4.96 -2.96 -25.47
C ASP A 41 4.29 -1.64 -25.89
N LEU A 42 3.41 -1.09 -25.04
CA LEU A 42 2.75 0.19 -25.30
C LEU A 42 3.71 1.38 -25.32
N ILE A 43 4.79 1.33 -24.54
CA ILE A 43 5.86 2.33 -24.56
C ILE A 43 6.65 2.22 -25.86
N HIS A 44 7.00 1.01 -26.30
CA HIS A 44 7.71 0.78 -27.55
C HIS A 44 6.91 1.22 -28.77
N GLU A 45 5.59 1.01 -28.76
CA GLU A 45 4.68 1.45 -29.81
C GLU A 45 4.35 2.96 -29.74
N GLY A 46 4.71 3.66 -28.66
CA GLY A 46 4.39 5.08 -28.46
C GLY A 46 2.88 5.37 -28.32
N ARG A 47 2.12 4.38 -27.86
CA ARG A 47 0.65 4.41 -27.74
C ARG A 47 0.16 4.57 -26.31
N LEU A 48 1.07 4.79 -25.36
CA LEU A 48 0.71 4.95 -23.95
C LEU A 48 -0.17 6.20 -23.72
N LYS A 49 0.04 7.26 -24.50
CA LYS A 49 -0.82 8.45 -24.55
C LYS A 49 -2.26 8.20 -25.04
N ASP A 50 -2.50 7.10 -25.74
CA ASP A 50 -3.84 6.76 -26.25
C ASP A 50 -4.71 6.14 -25.14
N VAL A 51 -4.09 5.76 -24.01
CA VAL A 51 -4.80 5.26 -22.84
C VAL A 51 -5.57 6.41 -22.18
N PRO A 52 -6.90 6.29 -22.02
CA PRO A 52 -7.70 7.36 -21.44
C PRO A 52 -7.22 7.68 -20.02
N GLY A 53 -6.89 8.93 -19.75
CA GLY A 53 -6.40 9.37 -18.44
C GLY A 53 -4.87 9.43 -18.29
N ILE A 54 -4.11 8.95 -19.28
CA ILE A 54 -2.65 9.12 -19.34
C ILE A 54 -2.33 10.25 -20.32
N GLY A 55 -1.94 11.41 -19.79
CA GLY A 55 -1.44 12.52 -20.60
C GLY A 55 0.07 12.44 -20.84
N GLU A 56 0.59 13.29 -21.74
CA GLU A 56 2.01 13.35 -22.13
C GLU A 56 2.95 13.50 -20.92
N ALA A 57 2.54 14.27 -19.90
CA ALA A 57 3.34 14.46 -18.68
C ALA A 57 3.43 13.21 -17.80
N ILE A 58 2.40 12.36 -17.79
CA ILE A 58 2.37 11.11 -17.03
C ILE A 58 3.12 10.03 -17.83
N GLU A 59 2.92 9.99 -19.15
CA GLU A 59 3.67 9.11 -20.05
C GLU A 59 5.17 9.28 -19.89
N LYS A 60 5.70 10.51 -19.96
CA LYS A 60 7.14 10.77 -19.78
C LYS A 60 7.67 10.21 -18.46
N LYS A 61 6.91 10.34 -17.37
CA LYS A 61 7.29 9.82 -16.05
C LYS A 61 7.24 8.30 -15.97
N ILE A 62 6.29 7.68 -16.66
CA ILE A 62 6.20 6.23 -16.78
C ILE A 62 7.41 5.70 -17.56
N VAL A 63 7.73 6.31 -18.71
CA VAL A 63 8.89 5.94 -19.53
C VAL A 63 10.19 6.11 -18.76
N GLU A 64 10.37 7.23 -18.04
CA GLU A 64 11.51 7.46 -17.16
C GLU A 64 11.63 6.31 -16.14
N TYR A 65 10.58 6.03 -15.38
CA TYR A 65 10.59 4.98 -14.35
C TYR A 65 10.88 3.58 -14.92
N VAL A 66 10.37 3.25 -16.10
CA VAL A 66 10.63 1.95 -16.75
C VAL A 66 12.08 1.86 -17.23
N THR A 67 12.67 2.96 -17.68
CA THR A 67 14.04 2.99 -18.23
C THR A 67 15.10 3.05 -17.13
N THR A 68 14.90 3.89 -16.11
CA THR A 68 15.89 4.16 -15.05
C THR A 68 15.64 3.35 -13.79
N GLY A 69 14.44 2.79 -13.62
CA GLY A 69 13.98 2.16 -12.37
C GLY A 69 13.64 3.14 -11.25
N GLN A 70 13.84 4.44 -11.44
CA GLN A 70 13.62 5.49 -10.43
C GLN A 70 12.97 6.72 -11.06
N LEU A 71 12.07 7.35 -10.31
CA LEU A 71 11.42 8.59 -10.75
C LEU A 71 12.01 9.77 -9.98
N GLU A 72 12.74 10.67 -10.64
CA GLU A 72 13.31 11.84 -9.97
C GLU A 72 12.23 12.72 -9.33
N PHE A 73 11.07 12.81 -9.98
CA PHE A 73 9.94 13.55 -9.48
C PHE A 73 9.41 13.01 -8.15
N LEU A 74 9.44 11.68 -7.96
CA LEU A 74 9.07 11.07 -6.68
C LEU A 74 10.08 11.41 -5.60
N LEU A 75 11.38 11.30 -5.89
CA LEU A 75 12.45 11.60 -4.93
C LEU A 75 12.40 13.06 -4.46
N LYS A 76 12.14 13.99 -5.38
CA LYS A 76 11.97 15.42 -5.07
C LYS A 76 10.76 15.64 -4.15
N LEU A 77 9.63 14.99 -4.44
CA LEU A 77 8.44 15.08 -3.59
C LEU A 77 8.67 14.48 -2.20
N GLU A 78 9.35 13.34 -2.09
CA GLU A 78 9.67 12.73 -0.80
C GLU A 78 10.63 13.58 0.04
N ALA A 79 11.58 14.27 -0.59
CA ALA A 79 12.51 15.18 0.10
C ALA A 79 11.83 16.44 0.67
N GLU A 80 10.72 16.87 0.06
CA GLU A 80 9.98 18.06 0.49
C GLU A 80 8.93 17.76 1.58
N VAL A 81 8.49 16.51 1.71
CA VAL A 81 7.50 16.11 2.72
C VAL A 81 8.21 15.71 4.01
N PRO A 82 7.78 16.23 5.19
CA PRO A 82 8.37 15.84 6.47
C PRO A 82 8.32 14.31 6.68
N PRO A 83 9.40 13.69 7.20
CA PRO A 83 9.48 12.24 7.41
C PRO A 83 8.36 11.73 8.32
N ALA A 84 7.96 12.53 9.32
CA ALA A 84 6.82 12.26 10.18
C ALA A 84 5.55 11.93 9.38
N LEU A 85 5.23 12.74 8.38
CA LEU A 85 4.01 12.59 7.59
C LEU A 85 4.11 11.39 6.62
N LEU A 86 5.32 11.10 6.14
CA LEU A 86 5.62 9.87 5.39
C LEU A 86 5.45 8.61 6.23
N GLU A 87 5.70 8.66 7.54
CA GLU A 87 5.46 7.54 8.45
C GLU A 87 3.97 7.37 8.74
N LEU A 88 3.26 8.45 9.03
CA LEU A 88 1.82 8.41 9.28
C LEU A 88 1.05 7.81 8.08
N THR A 89 1.42 8.18 6.85
CA THR A 89 0.79 7.64 5.64
C THR A 89 1.02 6.15 5.40
N ARG A 90 1.93 5.50 6.14
CA ARG A 90 2.08 4.04 6.10
C ARG A 90 0.94 3.33 6.83
N VAL A 91 0.26 4.00 7.76
CA VAL A 91 -0.82 3.40 8.57
C VAL A 91 -1.99 3.03 7.67
N PRO A 92 -2.32 1.73 7.55
CA PRO A 92 -3.47 1.30 6.77
C PRO A 92 -4.76 1.94 7.30
N GLY A 93 -5.55 2.53 6.40
CA GLY A 93 -6.78 3.25 6.78
C GLY A 93 -6.58 4.72 7.10
N LEU A 94 -5.34 5.22 7.17
CA LEU A 94 -5.05 6.65 7.23
C LEU A 94 -4.74 7.18 5.82
N GLY A 95 -5.67 7.97 5.27
CA GLY A 95 -5.47 8.61 3.97
C GLY A 95 -4.52 9.82 4.06
N PRO A 96 -3.84 10.19 2.97
CA PRO A 96 -2.87 11.30 2.92
C PRO A 96 -3.45 12.64 3.39
N ARG A 97 -4.72 12.91 3.04
CA ARG A 97 -5.43 14.11 3.50
C ARG A 97 -5.66 14.11 5.00
N THR A 98 -6.12 12.99 5.56
CA THR A 98 -6.36 12.86 7.00
C THR A 98 -5.05 12.89 7.79
N ALA A 99 -3.98 12.28 7.25
CA ALA A 99 -2.64 12.36 7.85
C ALA A 99 -2.16 13.82 7.96
N LYS A 100 -2.40 14.62 6.91
CA LYS A 100 -2.12 16.06 6.95
C LYS A 100 -2.98 16.80 7.96
N ASP A 101 -4.29 16.56 7.98
CA ASP A 101 -5.20 17.22 8.92
C ASP A 101 -4.81 16.93 10.39
N ILE A 102 -4.36 15.70 10.69
CA ILE A 102 -3.84 15.31 12.01
C ILE A 102 -2.52 16.03 12.31
N TYR A 103 -1.60 16.06 11.36
CA TYR A 103 -0.31 16.75 11.51
C TYR A 103 -0.52 18.25 11.77
N ASP A 104 -1.38 18.91 11.00
CA ASP A 104 -1.64 20.35 11.12
C ASP A 104 -2.42 20.70 12.40
N ALA A 105 -3.36 19.85 12.84
CA ALA A 105 -4.21 20.12 14.01
C ALA A 105 -3.56 19.74 15.35
N LEU A 106 -2.87 18.59 15.40
CA LEU A 106 -2.36 18.01 16.65
C LEU A 106 -0.82 18.02 16.73
N GLY A 107 -0.12 18.31 15.65
CA GLY A 107 1.34 18.36 15.63
C GLY A 107 2.00 16.99 15.86
N ILE A 108 1.33 15.91 15.49
CA ILE A 108 1.81 14.54 15.70
C ILE A 108 2.97 14.25 14.76
N LEU A 109 4.13 13.90 15.32
CA LEU A 109 5.37 13.67 14.56
C LEU A 109 5.77 12.19 14.47
N SER A 110 5.17 11.31 15.27
CA SER A 110 5.54 9.90 15.35
C SER A 110 4.32 8.96 15.39
N LEU A 111 4.55 7.68 15.08
CA LEU A 111 3.52 6.64 15.19
C LEU A 111 3.07 6.41 16.65
N ASP A 112 3.97 6.57 17.62
CA ASP A 112 3.64 6.41 19.03
C ASP A 112 2.77 7.58 19.53
N ASP A 113 3.07 8.81 19.09
CA ASP A 113 2.21 9.97 19.36
C ASP A 113 0.82 9.80 18.74
N LEU A 114 0.75 9.22 17.53
CA LEU A 114 -0.52 8.89 16.88
C LEU A 114 -1.31 7.86 17.68
N GLU A 115 -0.66 6.83 18.19
CA GLU A 115 -1.28 5.81 19.03
C GLU A 115 -1.82 6.41 20.34
N GLN A 116 -1.02 7.24 21.02
CA GLN A 116 -1.47 7.92 22.24
C GLN A 116 -2.64 8.86 21.97
N ALA A 117 -2.60 9.63 20.88
CA ALA A 117 -3.70 10.51 20.49
C ALA A 117 -4.99 9.73 20.19
N ALA A 118 -4.87 8.55 19.58
CA ALA A 118 -6.01 7.67 19.31
C ALA A 118 -6.57 7.02 20.59
N GLN A 119 -5.69 6.63 21.53
CA GLN A 119 -6.11 6.06 22.82
C GLN A 119 -6.78 7.09 23.74
N THR A 120 -6.34 8.35 23.66
CA THR A 120 -6.89 9.47 24.44
C THR A 120 -8.09 10.15 23.77
N HIS A 121 -8.59 9.61 22.65
CA HIS A 121 -9.69 10.15 21.85
C HIS A 121 -9.46 11.57 21.32
N ARG A 122 -8.21 12.06 21.32
CA ARG A 122 -7.84 13.38 20.80
C ARG A 122 -7.99 13.48 19.29
N LEU A 123 -7.95 12.35 18.57
CA LEU A 123 -8.18 12.34 17.13
C LEU A 123 -9.61 12.75 16.75
N LEU A 124 -10.59 12.60 17.66
CA LEU A 124 -11.98 13.01 17.41
C LEU A 124 -12.15 14.53 17.32
N GLU A 125 -11.19 15.32 17.82
CA GLU A 125 -11.20 16.78 17.71
C GLU A 125 -10.87 17.25 16.28
N VAL A 126 -10.24 16.38 15.47
CA VAL A 126 -9.85 16.69 14.09
C VAL A 126 -11.04 16.53 13.15
N ARG A 127 -11.23 17.55 12.29
CA ARG A 127 -12.34 17.59 11.33
C ARG A 127 -12.30 16.37 10.39
N GLY A 128 -13.38 15.57 10.43
CA GLY A 128 -13.55 14.43 9.53
C GLY A 128 -13.16 13.08 10.13
N ILE A 129 -12.55 13.05 11.32
CA ILE A 129 -12.33 11.83 12.08
C ILE A 129 -13.58 11.49 12.89
N LYS A 130 -13.97 10.21 12.85
CA LYS A 130 -15.06 9.64 13.63
C LYS A 130 -14.51 8.47 14.44
N ALA A 131 -15.26 8.03 15.45
CA ALA A 131 -14.89 6.87 16.27
C ALA A 131 -14.50 5.63 15.44
N LYS A 132 -15.21 5.37 14.34
CA LYS A 132 -14.87 4.26 13.43
C LYS A 132 -13.52 4.44 12.72
N THR A 133 -13.18 5.68 12.35
CA THR A 133 -11.89 5.99 11.71
C THR A 133 -10.76 5.86 12.72
N GLU A 134 -10.95 6.34 13.94
CA GLU A 134 -10.00 6.19 15.05
C GLU A 134 -9.74 4.71 15.39
N GLU A 135 -10.79 3.89 15.48
CA GLU A 135 -10.66 2.45 15.68
C GLU A 135 -9.88 1.78 14.53
N ASN A 136 -10.13 2.21 13.29
CA ASN A 136 -9.37 1.72 12.14
C ASN A 136 -7.91 2.14 12.18
N ILE A 137 -7.60 3.36 12.64
CA ILE A 137 -6.22 3.84 12.83
C ILE A 137 -5.51 2.98 13.89
N LEU A 138 -6.13 2.71 15.04
CA LEU A 138 -5.57 1.83 16.07
C LEU A 138 -5.30 0.41 15.54
N LYS A 139 -6.25 -0.14 14.77
CA LYS A 139 -6.06 -1.44 14.10
C LYS A 139 -4.91 -1.39 13.09
N GLY A 140 -4.78 -0.29 12.33
CA GLY A 140 -3.71 -0.07 11.38
C GLY A 140 -2.33 0.02 12.04
N ILE A 141 -2.21 0.75 13.14
CA ILE A 141 -0.97 0.84 13.93
C ILE A 141 -0.60 -0.53 14.49
N ALA A 142 -1.56 -1.25 15.08
CA ALA A 142 -1.34 -2.59 15.59
C ALA A 142 -0.90 -3.57 14.49
N MET A 143 -1.43 -3.41 13.27
CA MET A 143 -1.03 -4.20 12.11
C MET A 143 0.41 -3.90 11.71
N LEU A 144 0.81 -2.61 11.62
CA LEU A 144 2.20 -2.23 11.31
C LEU A 144 3.20 -2.77 12.34
N LYS A 145 2.90 -2.61 13.64
CA LYS A 145 3.75 -3.13 14.73
C LYS A 145 3.88 -4.67 14.68
N ARG A 146 2.85 -5.37 14.21
CA ARG A 146 2.89 -6.83 14.01
C ARG A 146 3.66 -7.23 12.75
N THR A 147 3.54 -6.47 11.68
CA THR A 147 4.23 -6.69 10.40
C THR A 147 5.76 -6.50 10.51
N GLU A 148 6.22 -5.63 11.41
CA GLU A 148 7.65 -5.47 11.71
C GLU A 148 8.23 -6.61 12.58
N GLY A 149 7.37 -7.44 13.17
CA GLY A 149 7.75 -8.57 14.01
C GLY A 149 8.04 -9.83 13.20
N ARG A 150 9.18 -10.48 13.46
CA ARG A 150 9.39 -11.88 13.07
C ARG A 150 8.74 -12.78 14.10
N ILE A 151 7.95 -13.75 13.67
CA ILE A 151 7.36 -14.77 14.54
C ILE A 151 8.15 -16.08 14.43
N TYR A 152 8.19 -16.86 15.51
CA TYR A 152 8.87 -18.16 15.50
C TYR A 152 8.09 -19.20 14.71
N PHE A 153 8.81 -20.15 14.10
CA PHE A 153 8.23 -21.22 13.29
C PHE A 153 7.00 -21.92 13.94
N PRO A 154 7.02 -22.32 15.22
CA PRO A 154 5.88 -23.05 15.81
C PRO A 154 4.60 -22.23 15.85
N GLU A 155 4.71 -20.95 16.19
CA GLU A 155 3.57 -20.02 16.26
C GLU A 155 3.02 -19.75 14.85
N ALA A 156 3.91 -19.53 13.88
CA ALA A 156 3.55 -19.35 12.48
C ALA A 156 2.86 -20.59 11.90
N TRP A 157 3.33 -21.79 12.24
CA TRP A 157 2.78 -23.05 11.75
C TRP A 157 1.34 -23.27 12.22
N ILE A 158 1.04 -23.02 13.49
CA ILE A 158 -0.31 -23.17 14.05
C ILE A 158 -1.31 -22.26 13.32
N LEU A 159 -0.93 -20.99 13.12
CA LEU A 159 -1.77 -20.03 12.40
C LEU A 159 -1.97 -20.45 10.94
N ALA A 160 -0.90 -20.84 10.25
CA ALA A 160 -0.97 -21.24 8.85
C ALA A 160 -1.76 -22.54 8.63
N ASP A 161 -1.63 -23.53 9.52
CA ASP A 161 -2.36 -24.78 9.45
C ASP A 161 -3.88 -24.54 9.63
N SER A 162 -4.26 -23.69 10.58
CA SER A 162 -5.67 -23.31 10.78
C SER A 162 -6.29 -22.63 9.55
N LEU A 163 -5.51 -21.74 8.89
CA LEU A 163 -5.91 -21.10 7.65
C LEU A 163 -5.97 -22.09 6.49
N LEU A 164 -5.03 -23.02 6.40
CA LEU A 164 -4.98 -24.05 5.37
C LEU A 164 -6.21 -24.95 5.42
N ILE A 165 -6.61 -25.39 6.62
CA ILE A 165 -7.83 -26.18 6.84
C ILE A 165 -9.05 -25.40 6.37
N THR A 166 -9.17 -24.13 6.80
CA THR A 166 -10.29 -23.26 6.43
C THR A 166 -10.36 -23.06 4.91
N LEU A 167 -9.22 -22.83 4.25
CA LEU A 167 -9.15 -22.66 2.81
C LEU A 167 -9.52 -23.94 2.04
N ARG A 168 -9.07 -25.11 2.50
CA ARG A 168 -9.44 -26.40 1.90
C ARG A 168 -10.92 -26.72 2.03
N SER A 169 -11.60 -26.17 3.05
CA SER A 169 -13.04 -26.37 3.24
C SER A 169 -13.92 -25.54 2.30
N GLN A 170 -13.36 -24.56 1.56
CA GLN A 170 -14.14 -23.73 0.67
C GLN A 170 -14.42 -24.39 -0.68
N ALA A 171 -15.67 -24.28 -1.14
CA ALA A 171 -16.08 -24.75 -2.46
C ALA A 171 -15.27 -24.06 -3.56
N GLY A 172 -14.69 -24.85 -4.48
CA GLY A 172 -13.84 -24.36 -5.58
C GLY A 172 -12.34 -24.43 -5.32
N VAL A 173 -11.90 -24.78 -4.11
CA VAL A 173 -10.48 -25.02 -3.81
C VAL A 173 -10.12 -26.48 -4.09
N VAL A 174 -9.36 -26.72 -5.17
CA VAL A 174 -8.88 -28.07 -5.54
C VAL A 174 -7.63 -28.45 -4.74
N ARG A 175 -6.74 -27.50 -4.52
CA ARG A 175 -5.49 -27.67 -3.77
C ARG A 175 -5.10 -26.37 -3.09
N ALA A 176 -4.66 -26.49 -1.84
CA ALA A 176 -4.03 -25.43 -1.09
C ALA A 176 -2.86 -26.03 -0.29
N GLU A 177 -1.73 -25.34 -0.29
CA GLU A 177 -0.50 -25.73 0.43
C GLU A 177 0.19 -24.52 1.02
N ILE A 178 0.92 -24.76 2.11
CA ILE A 178 1.75 -23.75 2.76
C ILE A 178 2.98 -23.46 1.88
N ALA A 179 3.28 -22.19 1.66
CA ALA A 179 4.39 -21.71 0.83
C ALA A 179 5.39 -20.83 1.62
N GLY A 180 6.46 -20.40 0.94
CA GLY A 180 7.44 -19.45 1.48
C GLY A 180 8.38 -20.01 2.55
N SER A 181 8.91 -19.12 3.38
CA SER A 181 9.82 -19.41 4.51
C SER A 181 9.25 -20.44 5.49
N LEU A 182 7.92 -20.47 5.66
CA LEU A 182 7.23 -21.43 6.52
C LEU A 182 7.31 -22.86 5.97
N ARG A 183 7.20 -23.04 4.64
CA ARG A 183 7.40 -24.35 4.00
C ARG A 183 8.83 -24.88 4.17
N ARG A 184 9.82 -23.98 4.25
CA ARG A 184 11.24 -24.34 4.42
C ARG A 184 11.66 -24.52 5.88
N ALA A 185 10.73 -24.46 6.83
CA ALA A 185 11.01 -24.53 8.27
C ALA A 185 12.07 -23.52 8.73
N SER A 186 12.00 -22.28 8.21
CA SER A 186 12.88 -21.20 8.68
C SER A 186 12.55 -20.87 10.13
N GLU A 187 13.58 -20.73 10.98
CA GLU A 187 13.43 -20.53 12.43
C GLU A 187 12.55 -19.32 12.78
N THR A 188 12.66 -18.27 11.97
CA THR A 188 11.85 -17.05 12.08
C THR A 188 11.18 -16.74 10.75
N ILE A 189 9.88 -16.45 10.83
CA ILE A 189 9.00 -16.17 9.70
C ILE A 189 8.67 -14.67 9.72
N GLY A 190 8.95 -13.99 8.60
CA GLY A 190 8.61 -12.57 8.39
C GLY A 190 7.64 -12.41 7.22
N GLU A 191 7.22 -11.18 6.94
CA GLU A 191 6.23 -10.92 5.89
C GLU A 191 6.66 -11.38 4.48
N PRO A 192 5.68 -11.77 3.63
CA PRO A 192 5.87 -12.16 2.24
C PRO A 192 6.05 -10.93 1.34
N ARG A 193 7.06 -10.09 1.56
CA ARG A 193 7.36 -8.99 0.61
C ARG A 193 8.18 -9.46 -0.59
N SER A 194 8.79 -10.64 -0.50
CA SER A 194 9.59 -11.27 -1.57
C SER A 194 9.30 -12.76 -1.79
N GLU A 195 8.47 -13.40 -0.96
CA GLU A 195 8.16 -14.83 -1.10
C GLU A 195 6.66 -15.01 -0.92
N CYS A 196 5.99 -15.43 -1.99
CA CYS A 196 4.60 -15.87 -2.11
C CYS A 196 3.79 -15.95 -0.80
N ALA A 197 2.59 -15.38 -0.82
CA ALA A 197 1.55 -15.55 0.20
C ALA A 197 1.61 -16.96 0.84
N PRO A 198 1.43 -17.07 2.17
CA PRO A 198 1.68 -18.32 2.90
C PRO A 198 0.83 -19.48 2.41
N VAL A 199 -0.23 -19.24 1.63
CA VAL A 199 -1.02 -20.27 0.97
C VAL A 199 -1.15 -19.94 -0.51
N CYS A 200 -0.64 -20.83 -1.37
CA CYS A 200 -0.83 -20.72 -2.82
C CYS A 200 -2.17 -21.37 -3.21
N LYS A 201 -3.05 -20.61 -3.88
CA LYS A 201 -4.28 -21.12 -4.50
C LYS A 201 -4.02 -21.37 -5.97
N SER A 202 -4.15 -22.62 -6.43
CA SER A 202 -4.27 -22.92 -7.86
C SER A 202 -5.74 -23.10 -8.21
N THR A 203 -6.39 -22.07 -8.75
CA THR A 203 -7.70 -22.18 -9.39
C THR A 203 -7.48 -22.64 -10.83
N CYS A 204 -7.70 -23.93 -11.11
CA CYS A 204 -7.79 -24.41 -12.48
C CYS A 204 -9.27 -24.41 -12.85
N ALA A 205 -9.70 -23.41 -13.63
CA ALA A 205 -11.04 -23.40 -14.20
C ALA A 205 -11.19 -24.60 -15.15
N ARG A 206 -12.24 -25.39 -14.94
CA ARG A 206 -12.85 -26.22 -15.99
C ARG A 206 -14.23 -25.65 -16.27
#